data_AF-A0A2E3R0Z2-F1
#
_entry.id   AF-A0A2E3R0Z2-F1
#
_cell.length_a   1.000
_cell.length_b   1.000
_cell.length_c   1.000
_cell.angle_alpha   90.00
_cell.angle_beta   90.00
_cell.angle_gamma   90.00
#
_symmetry.space_group_name_H-M   'P 1'
#
loop_
_entity.id
_entity.type
_entity.pdbx_description
1 polymer ?
#
loop_
_entity_poly.entity_id
_entity_poly.type
_entity_poly.pdbx_seq_one_letter_code
_entity_poly.pdbx_strand_id
1 'polypeptide(L)'
;MEGEERGGCWIGPAPDAFRGRPSSPFVQASPHVTVRVLLFDVLRREVGASEVTAEVPDGGTAGLLLDQLAEAHAPVARHRPVVRLAVNRRYVPAETPLADGDEVALITPVSGG
;
A
#
# COMPACT_ATOMS: atom_id res chain seq x y z
N MET A 1 53.50 -47.84 21.34
CA MET A 1 52.44 -47.43 20.40
C MET A 1 51.16 -47.31 21.21
N GLU A 2 50.50 -46.14 21.08
CA GLU A 2 49.06 -45.89 21.35
C GLU A 2 48.63 -45.95 22.82
N GLY A 3 47.96 -44.98 23.45
CA GLY A 3 47.46 -43.62 23.18
C GLY A 3 47.13 -43.06 24.58
N GLU A 4 47.34 -41.78 24.92
CA GLU A 4 46.42 -40.66 24.60
C GLU A 4 44.96 -41.05 24.96
N GLU A 5 44.17 -40.38 25.81
CA GLU A 5 44.03 -38.98 26.14
C GLU A 5 43.04 -38.84 27.31
N ARG A 6 43.46 -38.07 28.31
CA ARG A 6 42.76 -36.94 28.93
C ARG A 6 41.26 -37.06 29.20
N GLY A 7 40.97 -37.03 30.49
CA GLY A 7 39.69 -36.63 31.03
C GLY A 7 39.24 -35.25 30.53
N GLY A 8 37.92 -35.10 30.53
CA GLY A 8 37.23 -33.88 30.16
C GLY A 8 35.76 -34.21 30.11
N CYS A 9 35.11 -34.18 31.28
CA CYS A 9 33.66 -34.11 31.38
C CYS A 9 33.22 -32.82 30.67
N TRP A 10 32.96 -32.92 29.37
CA TRP A 10 32.39 -31.86 28.56
C TRP A 10 30.90 -32.11 28.43
N ILE A 11 30.13 -31.39 29.24
CA ILE A 11 28.88 -30.74 28.83
C ILE A 11 28.56 -29.73 29.94
N GLY A 12 28.99 -28.48 29.73
CA GLY A 12 28.60 -27.37 30.60
C GLY A 12 27.09 -27.10 30.53
N PRO A 13 26.49 -26.52 31.58
CA PRO A 13 25.13 -26.02 31.48
C PRO A 13 25.10 -24.85 30.48
N ALA A 14 24.15 -24.90 29.55
CA ALA A 14 23.88 -23.81 28.63
C ALA A 14 23.47 -22.55 29.42
N PRO A 15 24.15 -21.41 29.27
CA PRO A 15 23.55 -20.14 29.59
C PRO A 15 22.67 -19.70 28.41
N ASP A 16 21.38 -19.83 28.61
CA ASP A 16 20.28 -18.98 28.15
C ASP A 16 20.67 -17.56 27.68
N ALA A 17 21.29 -17.47 26.50
CA ALA A 17 21.54 -16.21 25.81
C ALA A 17 20.59 -16.02 24.61
N PHE A 18 19.29 -16.30 24.79
CA PHE A 18 18.24 -15.83 23.87
C PHE A 18 17.73 -14.44 24.30
N ARG A 19 18.66 -13.51 24.57
CA ARG A 19 18.33 -12.07 24.58
C ARG A 19 18.52 -11.54 23.16
N GLY A 20 17.54 -11.88 22.34
CA GLY A 20 17.37 -11.36 20.99
C GLY A 20 15.90 -11.03 20.73
N ARG A 21 15.20 -10.46 21.71
CA ARG A 21 13.98 -9.70 21.45
C ARG A 21 14.38 -8.26 21.15
N PRO A 22 14.40 -7.80 19.89
CA PRO A 22 13.84 -6.49 19.63
C PRO A 22 12.33 -6.64 19.74
N SER A 23 11.81 -6.36 20.93
CA SER A 23 10.48 -5.78 21.05
C SER A 23 10.51 -4.46 20.28
N SER A 24 10.24 -4.52 18.99
CA SER A 24 9.82 -3.38 18.21
C SER A 24 8.47 -3.73 17.57
N PRO A 25 7.34 -3.53 18.28
CA PRO A 25 6.07 -3.27 17.64
C PRO A 25 6.03 -1.81 17.17
N PHE A 26 7.16 -1.22 16.78
CA PHE A 26 7.09 -0.09 15.87
C PHE A 26 6.67 -0.71 14.52
N VAL A 27 5.38 -1.08 14.46
CA VAL A 27 4.57 -0.59 13.35
C VAL A 27 4.97 0.87 13.26
N GLN A 28 5.95 1.16 12.40
CA GLN A 28 6.01 2.50 11.86
C GLN A 28 4.60 2.64 11.35
N ALA A 29 3.83 3.54 11.96
CA ALA A 29 2.72 4.14 11.27
C ALA A 29 3.41 4.68 10.02
N SER A 30 3.47 3.85 8.98
CA SER A 30 3.80 4.29 7.64
C SER A 30 2.91 5.50 7.51
N PRO A 31 3.47 6.71 7.37
CA PRO A 31 2.61 7.86 7.23
C PRO A 31 1.77 7.50 6.01
N HIS A 32 0.48 7.32 6.24
CA HIS A 32 -0.49 6.99 5.22
C HIS A 32 -1.37 8.23 5.16
N VAL A 33 -1.52 8.75 3.96
CA VAL A 33 -2.42 9.85 3.70
C VAL A 33 -3.78 9.28 3.31
N THR A 34 -4.82 9.81 3.93
CA THR A 34 -6.19 9.42 3.63
C THR A 34 -6.71 10.30 2.50
N VAL A 35 -7.09 9.71 1.39
CA VAL A 35 -7.60 10.44 0.22
C VAL A 35 -9.01 9.99 -0.14
N ARG A 36 -9.81 10.92 -0.67
CA ARG A 36 -11.17 10.66 -1.13
C ARG A 36 -11.16 10.43 -2.62
N VAL A 37 -11.45 9.22 -3.04
CA VAL A 37 -11.50 8.83 -4.45
C VAL A 37 -12.93 8.98 -4.96
N LEU A 38 -13.15 9.91 -5.88
CA LEU A 38 -14.43 10.12 -6.54
C LEU A 38 -14.56 9.19 -7.75
N LEU A 39 -15.65 8.44 -7.78
CA LEU A 39 -15.98 7.51 -8.84
C LEU A 39 -17.12 8.09 -9.68
N PHE A 40 -16.98 8.04 -11.00
CA PHE A 40 -17.95 8.59 -11.93
C PHE A 40 -18.49 7.51 -12.87
N ASP A 41 -19.67 7.78 -13.42
CA ASP A 41 -20.26 7.03 -14.54
C ASP A 41 -20.31 5.50 -14.28
N VAL A 42 -19.71 4.71 -15.17
CA VAL A 42 -19.61 3.25 -15.06
C VAL A 42 -18.93 2.79 -13.77
N LEU A 43 -17.87 3.48 -13.31
CA LEU A 43 -17.15 3.10 -12.09
C LEU A 43 -18.04 3.21 -10.86
N ARG A 44 -18.84 4.28 -10.76
CA ARG A 44 -19.82 4.43 -9.68
C ARG A 44 -20.87 3.33 -9.71
N ARG A 45 -21.32 2.91 -10.90
CA ARG A 45 -22.33 1.86 -11.05
C ARG A 45 -21.79 0.48 -10.68
N GLU A 46 -20.54 0.19 -11.06
CA GLU A 46 -19.90 -1.10 -10.79
C GLU A 46 -19.41 -1.22 -9.33
N VAL A 47 -18.87 -0.15 -8.76
CA VAL A 47 -18.45 -0.12 -7.34
C VAL A 47 -19.66 0.08 -6.42
N GLY A 48 -20.74 0.69 -6.90
CA GLY A 48 -21.94 1.00 -6.11
C GLY A 48 -21.78 2.21 -5.18
N ALA A 49 -20.63 2.88 -5.22
CA ALA A 49 -20.33 4.07 -4.42
C ALA A 49 -19.96 5.24 -5.34
N SER A 50 -20.36 6.46 -4.95
CA SER A 50 -19.96 7.69 -5.68
C SER A 50 -18.58 8.18 -5.25
N GLU A 51 -18.17 7.82 -4.04
CA GLU A 51 -16.86 8.10 -3.49
C GLU A 51 -16.40 6.93 -2.61
N VAL A 52 -15.11 6.68 -2.58
CA VAL A 52 -14.47 5.71 -1.68
C VAL A 52 -13.28 6.36 -1.01
N THR A 53 -13.06 6.06 0.25
CA THR A 53 -11.86 6.51 0.97
C THR A 53 -10.77 5.48 0.77
N ALA A 54 -9.58 5.94 0.37
CA ALA A 54 -8.42 5.08 0.18
C ALA A 54 -7.23 5.63 0.97
N GLU A 55 -6.41 4.72 1.47
CA GLU A 55 -5.19 5.04 2.21
C GLU A 55 -4.01 4.82 1.28
N VAL A 56 -3.19 5.85 1.10
CA VAL A 56 -2.01 5.80 0.24
C VAL A 56 -0.80 6.02 1.12
N PRO A 57 0.34 5.33 0.92
CA PRO A 57 1.57 5.70 1.62
C PRO A 57 1.90 7.18 1.38
N ASP A 58 2.49 7.84 2.38
CA ASP A 58 2.96 9.22 2.34
C ASP A 58 3.99 9.40 1.24
N GLY A 59 3.79 10.44 0.43
CA GLY A 59 4.52 10.61 -0.83
C GLY A 59 4.11 9.65 -1.94
N GLY A 60 3.09 8.82 -1.73
CA GLY A 60 2.49 7.98 -2.74
C GLY A 60 1.78 8.80 -3.80
N THR A 61 1.75 8.27 -5.01
CA THR A 61 1.28 9.02 -6.19
C THR A 61 -0.14 8.63 -6.58
N ALA A 62 -0.80 9.49 -7.37
CA ALA A 62 -2.13 9.21 -7.91
C ALA A 62 -2.18 7.91 -8.73
N GLY A 63 -1.07 7.56 -9.39
CA GLY A 63 -0.90 6.30 -10.11
C GLY A 63 -0.82 5.09 -9.20
N LEU A 64 -0.12 5.21 -8.07
CA LEU A 64 -0.04 4.16 -7.06
C LEU A 64 -1.41 3.91 -6.44
N LEU A 65 -2.15 4.97 -6.12
CA LEU A 65 -3.54 4.88 -5.69
C LEU A 65 -4.41 4.16 -6.73
N LEU A 66 -4.30 4.53 -8.01
CA LEU A 66 -5.05 3.90 -9.09
C LEU A 66 -4.71 2.41 -9.22
N ASP A 67 -3.45 2.03 -9.01
CA ASP A 67 -3.00 0.64 -9.02
C ASP A 67 -3.62 -0.15 -7.87
N GLN A 68 -3.58 0.38 -6.65
CA GLN A 68 -4.24 -0.24 -5.49
C GLN A 68 -5.75 -0.40 -5.70
N LEU A 69 -6.41 0.62 -6.24
CA LEU A 69 -7.83 0.55 -6.57
C LEU A 69 -8.12 -0.48 -7.67
N ALA A 70 -7.22 -0.63 -8.64
CA ALA A 70 -7.33 -1.65 -9.68
C ALA A 70 -7.18 -3.07 -9.11
N GLU A 71 -6.28 -3.27 -8.15
CA GLU A 71 -6.15 -4.54 -7.43
C GLU A 71 -7.36 -4.84 -6.54
N ALA A 72 -7.90 -3.82 -5.86
CA ALA A 72 -9.08 -3.96 -5.02
C ALA A 72 -10.39 -4.13 -5.82
N HIS A 73 -10.47 -3.48 -6.99
CA HIS A 73 -11.67 -3.45 -7.82
C HIS A 73 -11.32 -3.76 -9.28
N ALA A 74 -11.65 -4.98 -9.71
CA ALA A 74 -11.60 -5.42 -11.11
C ALA A 74 -12.18 -4.43 -12.15
N PRO A 75 -13.30 -3.72 -11.91
CA PRO A 75 -13.80 -2.72 -12.87
C PRO A 75 -12.84 -1.53 -13.04
N VAL A 76 -12.18 -1.08 -11.97
CA VAL A 76 -11.17 -0.01 -12.05
C VAL A 76 -9.98 -0.47 -12.89
N ALA A 77 -9.51 -1.70 -12.71
CA ALA A 77 -8.44 -2.28 -13.52
C ALA A 77 -8.77 -2.30 -15.02
N ARG A 78 -10.01 -2.65 -15.38
CA ARG A 78 -10.47 -2.71 -16.77
C ARG A 78 -10.48 -1.33 -17.44
N HIS A 79 -10.82 -0.28 -16.69
CA HIS A 79 -10.91 1.09 -17.19
C HIS A 79 -9.62 1.91 -16.98
N ARG A 80 -8.64 1.39 -16.23
CA ARG A 80 -7.33 2.01 -15.98
C ARG A 80 -6.65 2.65 -17.20
N PRO A 81 -6.58 2.01 -18.41
CA PRO A 81 -5.86 2.61 -19.54
C PRO A 81 -6.57 3.81 -20.17
N VAL A 82 -7.86 3.99 -19.90
CA VAL A 82 -8.66 5.10 -20.45
C VAL A 82 -9.00 6.16 -19.40
N VAL A 83 -8.98 5.80 -18.11
CA VAL A 83 -9.21 6.70 -16.98
C VAL A 83 -8.13 7.77 -16.91
N ARG A 84 -8.55 9.01 -16.67
CA ARG A 84 -7.69 10.11 -16.26
C ARG A 84 -7.86 10.39 -14.78
N LEU A 85 -6.75 10.74 -14.14
CA LEU A 85 -6.71 11.12 -12.74
C LEU A 85 -6.85 12.64 -12.61
N ALA A 86 -7.68 13.09 -11.67
CA ALA A 86 -7.77 14.49 -11.31
C ALA A 86 -7.73 14.67 -9.79
N VAL A 87 -6.78 15.43 -9.29
CA VAL A 87 -6.62 15.73 -7.85
C VAL A 87 -7.12 17.14 -7.59
N ASN A 88 -7.98 17.34 -6.59
CA ASN A 88 -8.62 18.62 -6.27
C ASN A 88 -9.20 19.33 -7.50
N ARG A 89 -9.91 18.58 -8.35
CA ARG A 89 -10.53 19.08 -9.60
C ARG A 89 -9.53 19.55 -10.67
N ARG A 90 -8.25 19.16 -10.57
CA ARG A 90 -7.24 19.42 -11.59
C ARG A 90 -6.74 18.10 -12.16
N TYR A 91 -6.68 17.98 -13.48
CA TYR A 91 -6.05 16.83 -14.12
C TYR A 91 -4.56 16.78 -13.77
N VAL A 92 -4.13 15.64 -13.26
CA VAL A 92 -2.75 15.42 -12.87
C VAL A 92 -2.21 14.14 -13.48
N PRO A 93 -0.90 14.07 -13.76
CA PRO A 93 -0.27 12.82 -14.14
C PRO A 93 -0.31 11.81 -12.99
N ALA A 94 -0.15 10.53 -13.34
CA ALA A 94 -0.08 9.43 -12.39
C ALA A 94 1.12 9.55 -11.40
N GLU A 95 2.12 10.35 -11.73
CA GLU A 95 3.31 10.59 -10.91
C GLU A 95 3.09 11.69 -9.85
N THR A 96 1.93 12.36 -9.86
CA THR A 96 1.65 13.42 -8.90
C THR A 96 1.50 12.85 -7.48
N PRO A 97 2.26 13.36 -6.50
CA PRO A 97 2.13 12.96 -5.12
C PRO A 97 0.77 13.39 -4.55
N LEU A 98 0.20 12.55 -3.71
CA LEU A 98 -1.03 12.81 -2.98
C LEU A 98 -0.72 13.23 -1.54
N ALA A 99 -1.51 14.16 -1.04
CA ALA A 99 -1.48 14.63 0.34
C ALA A 99 -2.72 14.15 1.11
N ASP A 100 -2.64 14.21 2.44
CA ASP A 100 -3.78 13.87 3.29
C ASP A 100 -4.97 14.81 3.04
N GLY A 101 -6.15 14.22 2.91
CA GLY A 101 -7.39 14.93 2.57
C GLY A 101 -7.57 15.23 1.09
N ASP A 102 -6.65 14.81 0.21
CA ASP A 102 -6.80 15.05 -1.23
C ASP A 102 -8.01 14.33 -1.82
N GLU A 103 -8.66 15.00 -2.76
CA GLU A 103 -9.78 14.46 -3.52
C GLU A 103 -9.31 14.01 -4.90
N VAL A 104 -9.34 12.71 -5.17
CA VAL A 104 -8.88 12.09 -6.42
C VAL A 104 -10.06 11.59 -7.24
N ALA A 105 -10.38 12.24 -8.34
CA ALA A 105 -11.39 11.82 -9.28
C ALA A 105 -10.84 10.87 -10.35
N LEU A 106 -11.52 9.73 -10.53
CA LEU A 106 -11.33 8.83 -11.67
C LEU A 106 -12.27 9.24 -12.80
N ILE A 107 -11.73 9.96 -13.77
CA ILE A 107 -12.47 10.45 -14.93
C ILE A 107 -12.32 9.43 -16.07
N THR A 108 -13.30 8.53 -16.23
CA THR A 108 -13.43 7.76 -17.47
C THR A 108 -13.82 8.68 -18.62
N PRO A 109 -13.36 8.44 -19.86
CA PRO A 109 -13.84 9.17 -21.02
C PRO A 109 -15.31 8.80 -21.19
N VAL A 110 -16.17 9.73 -20.83
CA VAL A 110 -17.58 9.62 -21.16
C VAL A 110 -17.71 9.85 -22.67
N SER A 111 -18.42 8.97 -23.36
CA SER A 111 -19.09 9.37 -24.60
C SER A 111 -20.13 10.42 -24.20
N GLY A 112 -19.70 11.67 -24.04
CA GLY A 112 -20.62 12.79 -23.91
C GLY A 112 -21.57 12.76 -25.10
N GLY A 113 -22.87 12.84 -24.81
CA GLY A 113 -23.94 12.83 -25.82
C GLY A 113 -23.88 14.01 -26.78
#